data_AF-A0A7C4GFK6-F1
#
_entry.id   AF-A0A7C4GFK6-F1
#
_cell.length_a   1.000
_cell.length_b   1.000
_cell.length_c   1.000
_cell.angle_alpha   90.00
_cell.angle_beta   90.00
_cell.angle_gamma   90.00
#
_symmetry.space_group_name_H-M   'P 1'
#
loop_
_entity.id
_entity.type
_entity.pdbx_description
1 polymer ?
#
loop_
_entity_poly.entity_id
_entity_poly.type
_entity_poly.pdbx_seq_one_letter_code
_entity_poly.pdbx_strand_id
1 'polypeptide(L)'
;MPRLHAVQLDYGSHGFTSITINLQDDWPTILNYARQYASLYLKDNGTVWPVYRQNGYIPTNYVIDTSGIVRYVTESFNEAAMRAVIEQWLPDQIDHDVGVNRIVAPNGSVDSGTVVVPACTVYNYRSFTETYPVRMRIGTVYDTTVTVVGHAPNTARYVEFPAWTALTRGQLAVTCTTELVGDDIATNDRQTALVNVNVYDLAVTAILAPGDSVDSGAVVAPQAEIRNFGTVADMVRVVFTIGGFYRDSVSIPLQPGRCDTAVLRSWTPWEPGSFPVRCTVWGRWEMRPENNLLTGMVRVVGAGGIEEAANGGFLKADVGASVLRGTLELGPAFCNLRTETVLLDAGGRKVMVLRPGRNDVSALPPGVYYCRFGAGVTRKFVKAE
;
A
#
# COMPACT_ATOMS: atom_id res chain seq x y z
N MET A 1 12.77 25.50 4.78
CA MET A 1 13.83 25.35 5.80
C MET A 1 13.35 24.41 6.91
N PRO A 2 13.47 23.08 6.76
CA PRO A 2 12.98 22.14 7.79
C PRO A 2 13.72 22.28 9.13
N ARG A 3 15.03 22.61 9.10
CA ARG A 3 15.88 22.69 10.30
C ARG A 3 15.73 23.99 11.08
N LEU A 4 15.66 25.14 10.42
CA LEU A 4 15.42 26.43 11.09
C LEU A 4 14.04 26.47 11.78
N HIS A 5 13.03 25.91 11.11
CA HIS A 5 11.68 25.76 11.66
C HIS A 5 11.68 24.84 12.89
N ALA A 6 12.45 23.75 12.88
CA ALA A 6 12.60 22.88 14.05
C ALA A 6 13.21 23.63 15.23
N VAL A 7 14.33 24.37 15.05
CA VAL A 7 14.93 25.16 16.13
C VAL A 7 13.96 26.22 16.69
N GLN A 8 13.21 26.89 15.83
CA GLN A 8 12.21 27.87 16.26
C GLN A 8 11.04 27.23 17.02
N LEU A 9 10.61 26.04 16.63
CA LEU A 9 9.61 25.29 17.38
C LEU A 9 10.19 24.91 18.75
N ASP A 10 11.41 24.35 18.79
CA ASP A 10 12.06 23.85 20.02
C ASP A 10 12.19 24.95 21.08
N TYR A 11 12.69 26.13 20.70
CA TYR A 11 12.97 27.22 21.64
C TYR A 11 11.92 28.34 21.62
N GLY A 12 10.89 28.26 20.77
CA GLY A 12 9.93 29.35 20.56
C GLY A 12 9.20 29.75 21.83
N SER A 13 8.75 28.76 22.59
CA SER A 13 8.12 28.93 23.91
C SER A 13 9.05 29.54 24.97
N HIS A 14 10.37 29.45 24.77
CA HIS A 14 11.40 30.00 25.66
C HIS A 14 11.82 31.42 25.26
N GLY A 15 11.09 32.07 24.33
CA GLY A 15 11.39 33.41 23.85
C GLY A 15 12.39 33.44 22.69
N PHE A 16 12.28 32.53 21.72
CA PHE A 16 13.14 32.49 20.52
C PHE A 16 12.31 32.57 19.22
N THR A 17 12.74 33.30 18.19
CA THR A 17 11.98 33.46 16.93
C THR A 17 12.96 33.72 15.79
N SER A 18 12.88 32.93 14.73
CA SER A 18 13.76 33.13 13.60
C SER A 18 13.30 34.32 12.75
N ILE A 19 14.20 35.23 12.39
CA ILE A 19 13.96 36.27 11.38
C ILE A 19 15.01 36.15 10.30
N THR A 20 14.56 36.27 9.05
CA THR A 20 15.41 36.47 7.87
C THR A 20 15.48 37.97 7.55
N ILE A 21 16.62 38.64 7.83
CA ILE A 21 16.84 40.06 7.51
C ILE A 21 17.90 40.18 6.41
N ASN A 22 17.70 41.11 5.47
CA ASN A 22 18.69 41.46 4.45
C ASN A 22 19.73 42.41 5.06
N LEU A 23 21.01 42.04 5.08
CA LEU A 23 22.12 42.74 5.76
C LEU A 23 22.55 44.06 5.08
N GLN A 24 21.69 44.68 4.27
CA GLN A 24 21.91 46.04 3.76
C GLN A 24 21.29 47.12 4.65
N ASP A 25 20.48 46.75 5.64
CA ASP A 25 19.89 47.71 6.57
C ASP A 25 20.85 48.04 7.72
N ASP A 26 21.03 49.33 7.95
CA ASP A 26 21.89 49.97 8.95
C ASP A 26 21.80 49.27 10.32
N TRP A 27 22.95 49.03 10.98
CA TRP A 27 23.07 48.31 12.26
C TRP A 27 22.10 48.77 13.37
N PRO A 28 21.76 50.08 13.51
CA PRO A 28 20.71 50.56 14.40
C PRO A 28 19.33 49.99 14.09
N THR A 29 18.99 49.74 12.82
CA THR A 29 17.72 49.13 12.39
C THR A 29 17.63 47.69 12.86
N ILE A 30 18.70 46.92 12.70
CA ILE A 30 18.79 45.52 13.18
C ILE A 30 18.61 45.48 14.71
N LEU A 31 19.31 46.34 15.45
CA LEU A 31 19.18 46.44 16.91
C LEU A 31 17.78 46.91 17.36
N ASN A 32 17.12 47.78 16.58
CA ASN A 32 15.79 48.29 16.90
C ASN A 32 14.69 47.24 16.65
N TYR A 33 14.76 46.49 15.55
CA TYR A 33 13.91 45.32 15.34
C TYR A 33 14.16 44.26 16.41
N ALA A 34 15.43 44.01 16.78
CA ALA A 34 15.78 43.05 17.82
C ALA A 34 15.18 43.37 19.20
N ARG A 35 15.00 44.65 19.52
CA ARG A 35 14.38 45.11 20.78
C ARG A 35 12.86 45.09 20.77
N GLN A 36 12.22 45.05 19.59
CA GLN A 36 10.76 45.08 19.44
C GLN A 36 10.11 43.69 19.50
N TYR A 37 10.89 42.62 19.27
CA TYR A 37 10.41 41.24 19.37
C TYR A 37 11.24 40.50 20.42
N ALA A 38 10.57 39.77 21.30
CA ALA A 38 11.17 39.10 22.45
C ALA A 38 11.95 37.82 22.07
N SER A 39 12.66 37.80 20.93
CA SER A 39 13.15 36.54 20.38
C SER A 39 14.37 36.59 19.44
N LEU A 40 15.09 35.45 19.34
CA LEU A 40 16.46 35.31 18.80
C LEU A 40 16.54 34.86 17.31
N TYR A 41 17.27 35.61 16.48
CA TYR A 41 17.21 35.55 14.99
C TYR A 41 18.26 34.63 14.32
N LEU A 42 17.90 33.97 13.20
CA LEU A 42 18.77 33.04 12.46
C LEU A 42 18.58 33.14 10.92
N LYS A 43 19.66 32.99 10.13
CA LYS A 43 19.66 32.86 8.66
C LYS A 43 20.19 31.47 8.24
N ASP A 44 19.55 30.83 7.26
CA ASP A 44 20.00 29.57 6.62
C ASP A 44 20.87 29.85 5.37
N ASN A 45 21.89 28.99 5.15
CA ASN A 45 22.76 28.95 3.98
C ASN A 45 23.05 27.49 3.57
N GLY A 46 22.09 26.84 2.92
CA GLY A 46 22.25 25.53 2.27
C GLY A 46 23.35 25.50 1.19
N THR A 47 23.53 24.34 0.54
CA THR A 47 24.66 23.92 -0.33
C THR A 47 25.01 24.80 -1.55
N VAL A 48 24.39 25.97 -1.72
CA VAL A 48 24.61 26.90 -2.84
C VAL A 48 25.62 27.99 -2.44
N TRP A 49 26.80 27.59 -2.00
CA TRP A 49 27.79 28.48 -1.37
C TRP A 49 28.58 29.46 -2.28
N PRO A 50 28.64 29.35 -3.63
CA PRO A 50 29.28 30.39 -4.44
C PRO A 50 28.40 31.61 -4.74
N VAL A 51 27.08 31.53 -4.52
CA VAL A 51 26.12 32.48 -5.13
C VAL A 51 25.79 33.68 -4.22
N TYR A 52 26.11 33.63 -2.92
CA TYR A 52 25.73 34.67 -1.96
C TYR A 52 26.93 35.39 -1.31
N ARG A 53 27.99 35.60 -2.08
CA ARG A 53 28.97 36.64 -1.75
C ARG A 53 28.33 37.99 -2.03
N GLN A 54 27.93 38.72 -0.99
CA GLN A 54 27.71 40.16 -1.15
C GLN A 54 29.08 40.81 -1.29
N ASN A 55 29.42 41.26 -2.51
CA ASN A 55 30.72 41.88 -2.82
C ASN A 55 31.96 41.06 -2.42
N GLY A 56 31.89 39.73 -2.42
CA GLY A 56 33.04 38.88 -2.11
C GLY A 56 33.08 38.32 -0.68
N TYR A 57 32.22 38.78 0.23
CA TYR A 57 32.27 38.44 1.67
C TYR A 57 31.25 37.35 2.06
N ILE A 58 31.60 36.60 3.11
CA ILE A 58 30.74 35.57 3.71
C ILE A 58 29.78 36.23 4.70
N PRO A 59 28.45 35.99 4.61
CA PRO A 59 27.50 36.54 5.57
C PRO A 59 27.72 36.02 7.00
N THR A 60 27.60 36.91 7.98
CA THR A 60 27.76 36.59 9.40
C THR A 60 26.44 36.17 10.05
N ASN A 61 26.44 35.08 10.82
CA ASN A 61 25.33 34.62 11.64
C ASN A 61 25.43 35.20 13.05
N TYR A 62 24.29 35.57 13.63
CA TYR A 62 24.20 36.15 14.98
C TYR A 62 23.27 35.31 15.85
N VAL A 63 23.60 35.21 17.15
CA VAL A 63 22.67 34.77 18.21
C VAL A 63 22.47 35.99 19.09
N ILE A 64 21.25 36.51 19.15
CA ILE A 64 20.90 37.75 19.86
C ILE A 64 19.86 37.43 20.93
N ASP A 65 20.20 37.63 22.19
CA ASP A 65 19.26 37.35 23.29
C ASP A 65 18.05 38.30 23.32
N THR A 66 17.11 38.02 24.23
CA THR A 66 15.89 38.80 24.44
C THR A 66 16.14 40.25 24.90
N SER A 67 17.36 40.57 25.34
CA SER A 67 17.80 41.93 25.69
C SER A 67 18.44 42.67 24.51
N GLY A 68 18.52 42.03 23.34
CA GLY A 68 19.16 42.60 22.15
C GLY A 68 20.68 42.53 22.17
N ILE A 69 21.29 41.71 23.04
CA ILE A 69 22.74 41.52 23.13
C ILE A 69 23.18 40.39 22.20
N VAL A 70 24.18 40.65 21.38
CA VAL A 70 24.82 39.63 20.54
C VAL A 70 25.63 38.67 21.42
N ARG A 71 25.20 37.41 21.51
CA ARG A 71 25.83 36.33 22.29
C ARG A 71 26.78 35.46 21.46
N TYR A 72 26.57 35.38 20.16
CA TYR A 72 27.43 34.62 19.25
C TYR A 72 27.49 35.27 17.88
N VAL A 73 28.66 35.19 17.24
CA VAL A 73 28.92 35.67 15.88
C VAL A 73 29.78 34.63 15.18
N THR A 74 29.37 34.18 13.99
CA THR A 74 30.18 33.26 13.18
C THR A 74 29.93 33.47 11.69
N GLU A 75 30.95 33.25 10.87
CA GLU A 75 30.85 33.30 9.40
C GLU A 75 30.29 32.00 8.80
N SER A 76 30.02 30.97 9.61
CA SER A 76 29.52 29.66 9.15
C SER A 76 28.38 29.11 10.00
N PHE A 77 27.46 28.34 9.41
CA PHE A 77 26.36 27.72 10.16
C PHE A 77 26.82 26.40 10.79
N ASN A 78 26.88 26.37 12.12
CA ASN A 78 27.12 25.17 12.91
C ASN A 78 26.02 25.04 13.95
N GLU A 79 25.00 24.23 13.67
CA GLU A 79 23.82 24.06 14.51
C GLU A 79 24.19 23.66 15.96
N ALA A 80 25.16 22.77 16.14
CA ALA A 80 25.59 22.32 17.47
C ALA A 80 26.26 23.46 18.27
N ALA A 81 27.13 24.26 17.63
CA ALA A 81 27.75 25.41 18.28
C ALA A 81 26.72 26.49 18.63
N MET A 82 25.72 26.70 17.79
CA MET A 82 24.66 27.68 18.03
C MET A 82 23.71 27.24 19.15
N ARG A 83 23.28 25.97 19.18
CA ARG A 83 22.49 25.41 20.28
C ARG A 83 23.23 25.52 21.61
N ALA A 84 24.54 25.21 21.63
CA ALA A 84 25.35 25.34 22.84
C ALA A 84 25.41 26.78 23.39
N VAL A 85 25.49 27.80 22.52
CA VAL A 85 25.43 29.19 22.99
C VAL A 85 24.02 29.57 23.44
N ILE A 86 22.97 29.16 22.72
CA ILE A 86 21.59 29.43 23.11
C ILE A 86 21.29 28.89 24.51
N GLU A 87 21.66 27.64 24.77
CA GLU A 87 21.44 26.97 26.05
C GLU A 87 22.12 27.67 27.24
N GLN A 88 23.24 28.37 27.01
CA GLN A 88 23.92 29.13 28.06
C GLN A 88 23.10 30.33 28.57
N TRP A 89 22.18 30.85 27.77
CA TRP A 89 21.46 32.10 28.05
C TRP A 89 19.94 31.91 28.17
N LEU A 90 19.48 30.67 28.33
CA LEU A 90 18.06 30.40 28.58
C LEU A 90 17.67 30.90 29.98
N PRO A 91 16.49 31.55 30.11
CA PRO A 91 16.01 32.04 31.40
C PRO A 91 15.68 30.89 32.37
N ASP A 92 15.28 29.74 31.84
CA ASP A 92 15.08 28.48 32.55
C ASP A 92 16.09 27.44 32.01
N GLN A 93 16.74 26.66 32.89
CA GLN A 93 17.65 25.60 32.42
C GLN A 93 16.83 24.49 31.75
N ILE A 94 17.26 24.06 30.56
CA ILE A 94 16.75 22.84 29.92
C ILE A 94 17.44 21.66 30.59
N ASP A 95 16.78 21.10 31.57
CA ASP A 95 17.28 20.02 32.41
C ASP A 95 16.64 18.68 32.03
N HIS A 96 15.40 18.69 31.54
CA HIS A 96 14.61 17.50 31.23
C HIS A 96 14.18 17.52 29.76
N ASP A 97 14.76 16.65 28.94
CA ASP A 97 14.40 16.57 27.51
C ASP A 97 14.61 15.15 26.98
N VAL A 98 13.51 14.50 26.62
CA VAL A 98 13.47 13.21 25.97
C VAL A 98 12.59 13.28 24.73
N GLY A 99 13.04 12.66 23.64
CA GLY A 99 12.29 12.72 22.39
C GLY A 99 12.17 11.39 21.70
N VAL A 100 11.20 11.29 20.80
CA VAL A 100 11.09 10.16 19.88
C VAL A 100 12.02 10.40 18.71
N ASN A 101 13.07 9.57 18.60
CA ASN A 101 14.04 9.67 17.52
C ASN A 101 13.49 9.05 16.21
N ARG A 102 12.83 7.88 16.30
CA ARG A 102 12.28 7.19 15.12
C ARG A 102 11.22 6.15 15.47
N ILE A 103 10.19 6.03 14.64
CA ILE A 103 9.29 4.85 14.63
C ILE A 103 9.97 3.73 13.84
N VAL A 104 10.21 2.59 14.49
CA VAL A 104 10.85 1.42 13.87
C VAL A 104 9.81 0.53 13.20
N ALA A 105 8.69 0.25 13.88
CA ALA A 105 7.60 -0.56 13.34
C ALA A 105 6.25 -0.17 13.95
N PRO A 106 5.14 -0.33 13.22
CA PRO A 106 5.08 -0.69 11.81
C PRO A 106 5.48 0.48 10.90
N ASN A 107 6.00 0.18 9.71
CA ASN A 107 6.25 1.14 8.65
C ASN A 107 5.95 0.51 7.27
N GLY A 108 5.70 1.34 6.26
CA GLY A 108 5.52 0.85 4.88
C GLY A 108 4.20 0.11 4.69
N SER A 109 4.25 -1.16 4.30
CA SER A 109 3.05 -1.97 4.03
C SER A 109 3.12 -3.33 4.69
N VAL A 110 1.98 -3.79 5.21
CA VAL A 110 1.83 -5.11 5.85
C VAL A 110 0.60 -5.81 5.26
N ASP A 111 0.61 -7.15 5.20
CA ASP A 111 -0.60 -7.90 4.84
C ASP A 111 -1.58 -7.90 6.01
N SER A 112 -2.87 -7.95 5.70
CA SER A 112 -3.91 -8.08 6.69
C SER A 112 -3.73 -9.36 7.50
N GLY A 113 -4.07 -9.32 8.78
CA GLY A 113 -3.86 -10.45 9.70
C GLY A 113 -2.42 -10.66 10.18
N THR A 114 -1.43 -9.95 9.60
CA THR A 114 -0.05 -10.01 10.10
C THR A 114 0.03 -9.49 11.53
N VAL A 115 0.74 -10.22 12.40
CA VAL A 115 1.09 -9.79 13.75
C VAL A 115 2.42 -9.03 13.70
N VAL A 116 2.43 -7.79 14.16
CA VAL A 116 3.61 -6.93 14.21
C VAL A 116 3.82 -6.49 15.65
N VAL A 117 5.06 -6.52 16.12
CA VAL A 117 5.45 -5.89 17.39
C VAL A 117 5.79 -4.43 17.09
N PRO A 118 4.97 -3.44 17.51
CA PRO A 118 5.29 -2.04 17.29
C PRO A 118 6.53 -1.67 18.10
N ALA A 119 7.35 -0.78 17.55
CA ALA A 119 8.60 -0.40 18.17
C ALA A 119 9.05 1.00 17.74
N CYS A 120 9.80 1.66 18.61
CA CYS A 120 10.44 2.95 18.34
C CYS A 120 11.82 3.03 19.01
N THR A 121 12.58 4.06 18.64
CA THR A 121 13.75 4.50 19.38
C THR A 121 13.48 5.87 19.99
N VAL A 122 13.77 6.03 21.27
CA VAL A 122 13.74 7.30 22.00
C VAL A 122 15.16 7.72 22.37
N TYR A 123 15.37 9.00 22.67
CA TYR A 123 16.67 9.54 23.09
C TYR A 123 16.47 10.43 24.32
N ASN A 124 17.40 10.36 25.27
CA ASN A 124 17.48 11.31 26.38
C ASN A 124 18.56 12.33 26.05
N TYR A 125 18.17 13.59 25.85
CA TYR A 125 19.05 14.64 25.35
C TYR A 125 19.74 15.45 26.45
N ARG A 126 19.44 15.20 27.73
CA ARG A 126 19.99 15.97 28.85
C ARG A 126 20.63 15.09 29.91
N SER A 127 21.15 15.75 30.94
CA SER A 127 22.06 15.19 31.95
C SER A 127 21.36 14.39 33.05
N PHE A 128 20.03 14.48 33.15
CA PHE A 128 19.25 13.73 34.13
C PHE A 128 18.86 12.34 33.61
N THR A 129 18.77 11.38 34.53
CA THR A 129 18.28 10.04 34.21
C THR A 129 16.76 10.05 34.29
N GLU A 130 16.10 9.69 33.19
CA GLU A 130 14.66 9.92 33.05
C GLU A 130 13.81 8.64 33.13
N THR A 131 12.60 8.76 33.67
CA THR A 131 11.59 7.70 33.66
C THR A 131 10.27 8.26 33.19
N TYR A 132 9.76 7.73 32.08
CA TYR A 132 8.62 8.32 31.38
C TYR A 132 7.82 7.27 30.59
N PRO A 133 6.51 7.49 30.41
CA PRO A 133 5.72 6.73 29.46
C PRO A 133 6.08 7.09 28.01
N VAL A 134 6.05 6.09 27.14
CA VAL A 134 6.04 6.25 25.70
C VAL A 134 4.75 5.65 25.18
N ARG A 135 3.98 6.40 24.40
CA ARG A 135 2.70 5.97 23.83
C ARG A 135 2.84 5.71 22.34
N MET A 136 2.35 4.56 21.89
CA MET A 136 2.22 4.20 20.48
C MET A 136 0.74 4.13 20.09
N ARG A 137 0.38 4.84 19.02
CA ARG A 137 -0.94 4.80 18.39
C ARG A 137 -0.85 4.34 16.94
N ILE A 138 -1.74 3.43 16.53
CA ILE A 138 -1.88 2.99 15.12
C ILE A 138 -3.35 3.15 14.73
N GLY A 139 -3.62 4.16 13.91
CA GLY A 139 -4.98 4.61 13.58
C GLY A 139 -5.78 4.89 14.85
N THR A 140 -7.03 4.46 14.85
CA THR A 140 -7.92 4.50 16.03
C THR A 140 -8.01 3.16 16.75
N VAL A 141 -7.26 2.14 16.30
CA VAL A 141 -7.45 0.74 16.68
C VAL A 141 -6.39 0.20 17.63
N TYR A 142 -5.32 0.97 17.86
CA TYR A 142 -4.26 0.64 18.79
C TYR A 142 -3.81 1.91 19.50
N ASP A 143 -3.81 1.90 20.84
CA ASP A 143 -3.31 2.97 21.71
C ASP A 143 -2.74 2.29 22.96
N THR A 144 -1.41 2.17 23.00
CA THR A 144 -0.72 1.47 24.09
C THR A 144 0.44 2.29 24.60
N THR A 145 0.69 2.20 25.90
CA THR A 145 1.79 2.89 26.57
C THR A 145 2.76 1.88 27.18
N VAL A 146 4.06 2.14 27.07
CA VAL A 146 5.13 1.40 27.74
C VAL A 146 6.01 2.38 28.49
N THR A 147 6.33 2.06 29.75
CA THR A 147 7.19 2.91 30.56
C THR A 147 8.66 2.60 30.31
N VAL A 148 9.42 3.63 29.96
CA VAL A 148 10.88 3.62 29.92
C VAL A 148 11.36 3.98 31.33
N VAL A 149 12.12 3.10 31.97
CA VAL A 149 12.65 3.31 33.33
C VAL A 149 14.15 3.52 33.30
N GLY A 150 14.64 4.56 33.97
CA GLY A 150 16.07 4.82 34.15
C GLY A 150 16.82 5.04 32.84
N HIS A 151 16.28 5.84 31.92
CA HIS A 151 16.94 6.17 30.66
C HIS A 151 18.14 7.06 30.90
N ALA A 152 19.33 6.52 30.71
CA ALA A 152 20.58 7.22 30.93
C ALA A 152 20.72 8.48 30.03
N PRO A 153 21.34 9.56 30.54
CA PRO A 153 21.68 10.76 29.80
C PRO A 153 22.40 10.50 28.47
N ASN A 154 22.05 11.26 27.43
CA ASN A 154 22.73 11.24 26.13
C ASN A 154 22.81 9.85 25.48
N THR A 155 21.79 9.01 25.70
CA THR A 155 21.70 7.67 25.11
C THR A 155 20.41 7.49 24.32
N ALA A 156 20.47 6.56 23.36
CA ALA A 156 19.29 6.08 22.64
C ALA A 156 18.80 4.78 23.28
N ARG A 157 17.48 4.60 23.33
CA ARG A 157 16.85 3.36 23.78
C ARG A 157 15.82 2.85 22.78
N TYR A 158 15.86 1.55 22.53
CA TYR A 158 14.85 0.85 21.76
C TYR A 158 13.70 0.42 22.69
N VAL A 159 12.46 0.67 22.25
CA VAL A 159 11.24 0.40 23.02
C VAL A 159 10.31 -0.45 22.16
N GLU A 160 9.86 -1.56 22.71
CA GLU A 160 8.85 -2.44 22.11
C GLU A 160 7.53 -2.30 22.83
N PHE A 161 6.45 -2.50 22.09
CA PHE A 161 5.08 -2.46 22.58
C PHE A 161 4.41 -3.83 22.42
N PRO A 162 3.32 -4.10 23.15
CA PRO A 162 2.49 -5.29 22.92
C PRO A 162 2.12 -5.47 21.45
N ALA A 163 2.10 -6.72 20.98
CA ALA A 163 1.86 -7.03 19.59
C ALA A 163 0.52 -6.46 19.07
N TRP A 164 0.55 -5.94 17.85
CA TRP A 164 -0.60 -5.45 17.10
C TRP A 164 -0.88 -6.38 15.92
N THR A 165 -2.14 -6.76 15.72
CA THR A 165 -2.57 -7.51 14.55
C THR A 165 -3.21 -6.58 13.53
N ALA A 166 -2.71 -6.60 12.29
CA ALA A 166 -3.13 -5.71 11.21
C ALA A 166 -4.51 -6.11 10.63
N LEU A 167 -5.58 -5.92 11.39
CA LEU A 167 -6.94 -6.30 10.97
C LEU A 167 -7.68 -5.20 10.20
N THR A 168 -7.36 -3.93 10.49
CA THR A 168 -8.01 -2.79 9.82
C THR A 168 -7.24 -2.43 8.57
N ARG A 169 -7.89 -2.57 7.41
CA ARG A 169 -7.31 -2.35 6.08
C ARG A 169 -7.16 -0.86 5.78
N GLY A 170 -6.25 -0.55 4.85
CA GLY A 170 -6.00 0.80 4.37
C GLY A 170 -4.81 1.47 5.06
N GLN A 171 -4.66 2.77 4.80
CA GLN A 171 -3.57 3.56 5.38
C GLN A 171 -3.94 4.00 6.80
N LEU A 172 -3.08 3.67 7.76
CA LEU A 172 -3.21 4.04 9.16
C LEU A 172 -2.05 4.95 9.56
N ALA A 173 -2.39 6.02 10.28
CA ALA A 173 -1.39 6.88 10.91
C ALA A 173 -0.77 6.16 12.11
N VAL A 174 0.56 6.11 12.16
CA VAL A 174 1.32 5.64 13.31
C VAL A 174 1.86 6.87 14.03
N THR A 175 1.59 7.01 15.31
CA THR A 175 2.13 8.10 16.13
C THR A 175 2.81 7.51 17.34
N CYS A 176 4.04 7.96 17.62
CA CYS A 176 4.74 7.65 18.86
C CYS A 176 5.01 8.96 19.60
N THR A 177 4.74 8.98 20.91
CA THR A 177 4.98 10.13 21.77
C THR A 177 5.71 9.75 23.05
N THR A 178 6.71 10.52 23.45
CA THR A 178 7.18 10.59 24.83
C THR A 178 6.20 11.45 25.64
N GLU A 179 5.94 11.08 26.90
CA GLU A 179 5.08 11.88 27.80
C GLU A 179 5.81 12.11 29.14
N LEU A 180 7.05 12.62 29.07
CA LEU A 180 7.80 13.04 30.26
C LEU A 180 7.14 14.27 30.89
N VAL A 181 6.90 14.21 32.20
CA VAL A 181 6.30 15.33 32.94
C VAL A 181 7.36 16.39 33.16
N GLY A 182 7.09 17.62 32.70
CA GLY A 182 8.06 18.70 32.77
C GLY A 182 9.15 18.58 31.71
N ASP A 183 8.87 17.92 30.58
CA ASP A 183 9.77 17.97 29.42
C ASP A 183 9.87 19.40 28.90
N ASP A 184 11.09 19.88 28.79
CA ASP A 184 11.42 21.25 28.41
C ASP A 184 11.32 21.45 26.89
N ILE A 185 11.46 20.41 26.05
CA ILE A 185 11.43 20.51 24.59
C ILE A 185 10.35 19.61 23.98
N ALA A 186 9.09 20.02 24.16
CA ALA A 186 7.92 19.26 23.69
C ALA A 186 7.81 19.05 22.16
N THR A 187 8.68 19.65 21.35
CA THR A 187 8.64 19.56 19.88
C THR A 187 9.28 18.32 19.34
N ASN A 188 10.18 17.69 20.09
CA ASN A 188 10.79 16.40 19.74
C ASN A 188 10.00 15.21 20.34
N ASP A 189 8.98 15.49 21.15
CA ASP A 189 8.20 14.47 21.84
C ASP A 189 7.43 13.55 20.91
N ARG A 190 7.17 13.99 19.67
CA ARG A 190 6.25 13.30 18.76
C ARG A 190 6.91 12.95 17.43
N GLN A 191 6.76 11.69 17.03
CA GLN A 191 6.99 11.23 15.66
C GLN A 191 5.74 10.63 15.06
N THR A 192 5.62 10.78 13.73
CA THR A 192 4.52 10.20 12.96
C THR A 192 5.05 9.43 11.76
N ALA A 193 4.38 8.32 11.44
CA ALA A 193 4.62 7.52 10.26
C ALA A 193 3.29 7.03 9.68
N LEU A 194 3.35 6.30 8.57
CA LEU A 194 2.20 5.66 7.94
C LEU A 194 2.48 4.17 7.77
N VAL A 195 1.43 3.36 7.94
CA VAL A 195 1.43 1.95 7.54
C VAL A 195 0.21 1.69 6.66
N ASN A 196 0.41 1.01 5.55
CA ASN A 196 -0.67 0.53 4.68
C ASN A 196 -0.93 -0.95 4.97
N VAL A 197 -2.13 -1.26 5.47
CA VAL A 197 -2.59 -2.64 5.65
C VAL A 197 -3.30 -3.07 4.38
N ASN A 198 -2.64 -3.93 3.62
CA ASN A 198 -3.12 -4.44 2.33
C ASN A 198 -3.76 -5.82 2.50
N VAL A 199 -4.48 -6.26 1.48
CA VAL A 199 -4.87 -7.67 1.32
C VAL A 199 -4.14 -8.19 0.11
N TYR A 200 -3.41 -9.29 0.27
CA TYR A 200 -3.00 -10.13 -0.84
C TYR A 200 -3.96 -11.31 -0.93
N ASP A 201 -4.52 -11.54 -2.11
CA ASP A 201 -5.41 -12.68 -2.39
C ASP A 201 -5.46 -12.87 -3.91
N LEU A 202 -4.80 -13.93 -4.38
CA LEU A 202 -4.84 -14.34 -5.78
C LEU A 202 -5.61 -15.65 -5.88
N ALA A 203 -6.29 -15.89 -6.99
CA ALA A 203 -7.07 -17.10 -7.13
C ALA A 203 -7.05 -17.61 -8.57
N VAL A 204 -7.03 -18.93 -8.71
CA VAL A 204 -7.42 -19.58 -9.96
C VAL A 204 -8.93 -19.79 -9.91
N THR A 205 -9.70 -19.02 -10.67
CA THR A 205 -11.18 -19.09 -10.63
C THR A 205 -11.75 -20.07 -11.64
N ALA A 206 -11.03 -20.36 -12.73
CA ALA A 206 -11.45 -21.37 -13.70
C ALA A 206 -10.25 -21.91 -14.50
N ILE A 207 -10.36 -23.18 -14.93
CA ILE A 207 -9.58 -23.72 -16.04
C ILE A 207 -10.48 -23.63 -17.28
N LEU A 208 -10.07 -22.86 -18.28
CA LEU A 208 -10.84 -22.59 -19.50
C LEU A 208 -10.45 -23.54 -20.64
N ALA A 209 -9.18 -23.94 -20.68
CA ALA A 209 -8.66 -24.94 -21.61
C ALA A 209 -7.52 -25.73 -20.96
N PRO A 210 -7.40 -27.05 -21.22
CA PRO A 210 -8.26 -27.86 -22.08
C PRO A 210 -9.68 -28.04 -21.50
N GLY A 211 -10.63 -28.40 -22.37
CA GLY A 211 -11.96 -28.87 -21.95
C GLY A 211 -11.88 -30.23 -21.26
N ASP A 212 -13.03 -30.84 -21.02
CA ASP A 212 -13.14 -32.19 -20.44
C ASP A 212 -12.50 -33.26 -21.33
N SER A 213 -12.53 -33.07 -22.65
CA SER A 213 -11.94 -33.94 -23.65
C SER A 213 -11.21 -33.18 -24.75
N VAL A 214 -10.17 -33.79 -25.30
CA VAL A 214 -9.39 -33.27 -26.44
C VAL A 214 -9.00 -34.41 -27.38
N ASP A 215 -9.02 -34.16 -28.68
CA ASP A 215 -8.56 -35.13 -29.68
C ASP A 215 -7.03 -35.25 -29.68
N SER A 216 -6.52 -36.47 -29.77
CA SER A 216 -5.09 -36.72 -30.00
C SER A 216 -4.65 -36.02 -31.31
N GLY A 217 -3.63 -35.17 -31.23
CA GLY A 217 -3.13 -34.37 -32.34
C GLY A 217 -3.69 -32.95 -32.43
N ALA A 218 -4.73 -32.61 -31.65
CA ALA A 218 -5.26 -31.25 -31.60
C ALA A 218 -4.28 -30.28 -30.94
N VAL A 219 -4.06 -29.10 -31.51
CA VAL A 219 -3.24 -28.06 -30.88
C VAL A 219 -4.11 -27.27 -29.90
N VAL A 220 -3.87 -27.43 -28.61
CA VAL A 220 -4.63 -26.79 -27.54
C VAL A 220 -3.71 -25.84 -26.78
N ALA A 221 -4.08 -24.56 -26.67
CA ALA A 221 -3.40 -23.63 -25.76
C ALA A 221 -4.09 -23.70 -24.39
N PRO A 222 -3.43 -24.16 -23.31
CA PRO A 222 -4.03 -24.15 -21.99
C PRO A 222 -4.34 -22.72 -21.53
N GLN A 223 -5.48 -22.57 -20.88
CA GLN A 223 -6.00 -21.29 -20.45
C GLN A 223 -6.61 -21.40 -19.06
N ALA A 224 -6.35 -20.40 -18.22
CA ALA A 224 -6.96 -20.29 -16.89
C ALA A 224 -7.42 -18.86 -16.63
N GLU A 225 -8.56 -18.71 -15.96
CA GLU A 225 -9.00 -17.43 -15.42
C GLU A 225 -8.36 -17.23 -14.04
N ILE A 226 -7.68 -16.11 -13.89
CA ILE A 226 -7.00 -15.70 -12.66
C ILE A 226 -7.64 -14.43 -12.14
N ARG A 227 -7.84 -14.35 -10.83
CA ARG A 227 -8.42 -13.19 -10.18
C ARG A 227 -7.52 -12.68 -9.05
N ASN A 228 -7.44 -11.37 -8.92
CA ASN A 228 -6.84 -10.70 -7.76
C ASN A 228 -7.99 -10.18 -6.89
N PHE A 229 -8.24 -10.83 -5.75
CA PHE A 229 -9.18 -10.39 -4.73
C PHE A 229 -8.54 -9.44 -3.70
N GLY A 230 -7.22 -9.27 -3.77
CA GLY A 230 -6.46 -8.35 -2.95
C GLY A 230 -6.68 -6.86 -3.28
N THR A 231 -6.03 -6.00 -2.49
CA THR A 231 -6.09 -4.54 -2.61
C THR A 231 -4.88 -3.94 -3.34
N VAL A 232 -3.93 -4.77 -3.77
CA VAL A 232 -2.67 -4.33 -4.40
C VAL A 232 -2.51 -5.00 -5.76
N ALA A 233 -2.05 -4.25 -6.76
CA ALA A 233 -1.72 -4.81 -8.06
C ALA A 233 -0.53 -5.77 -7.93
N ASP A 234 -0.58 -6.91 -8.62
CA ASP A 234 0.47 -7.92 -8.56
C ASP A 234 0.87 -8.43 -9.95
N MET A 235 2.09 -8.95 -10.04
CA MET A 235 2.63 -9.66 -11.20
C MET A 235 2.49 -11.16 -10.95
N VAL A 236 1.32 -11.68 -11.28
CA VAL A 236 0.93 -13.05 -10.90
C VAL A 236 1.66 -14.06 -11.77
N ARG A 237 2.39 -14.99 -11.16
CA ARG A 237 2.97 -16.13 -11.88
C ARG A 237 1.99 -17.30 -11.89
N VAL A 238 1.48 -17.62 -13.06
CA VAL A 238 0.58 -18.75 -13.31
C VAL A 238 1.41 -19.93 -13.76
N VAL A 239 1.24 -21.08 -13.12
CA VAL A 239 1.90 -22.34 -13.45
C VAL A 239 0.82 -23.36 -13.77
N PHE A 240 0.93 -24.05 -14.90
CA PHE A 240 -0.06 -25.01 -15.35
C PHE A 240 0.62 -26.31 -15.71
N THR A 241 0.02 -27.43 -15.30
CA THR A 241 0.52 -28.78 -15.57
C THR A 241 -0.60 -29.66 -16.09
N ILE A 242 -0.27 -30.54 -17.06
CA ILE A 242 -1.14 -31.60 -17.55
C ILE A 242 -0.35 -32.90 -17.50
N GLY A 243 -0.83 -33.86 -16.69
CA GLY A 243 -0.11 -35.09 -16.41
C GLY A 243 1.30 -34.83 -15.89
N GLY A 244 2.23 -35.72 -16.26
CA GLY A 244 3.66 -35.58 -15.96
C GLY A 244 4.49 -34.92 -17.08
N PHE A 245 3.87 -34.59 -18.22
CA PHE A 245 4.59 -34.28 -19.46
C PHE A 245 4.43 -32.83 -19.93
N TYR A 246 3.39 -32.11 -19.51
CA TYR A 246 3.23 -30.70 -19.83
C TYR A 246 3.38 -29.86 -18.56
N ARG A 247 4.25 -28.87 -18.62
CA ARG A 247 4.42 -27.83 -17.60
C ARG A 247 4.84 -26.54 -18.25
N ASP A 248 4.05 -25.49 -18.08
CA ASP A 248 4.40 -24.16 -18.55
C ASP A 248 4.00 -23.10 -17.51
N SER A 249 4.55 -21.90 -17.66
CA SER A 249 4.20 -20.77 -16.79
C SER A 249 4.23 -19.45 -17.53
N VAL A 250 3.33 -18.56 -17.15
CA VAL A 250 3.26 -17.18 -17.66
C VAL A 250 3.08 -16.22 -16.48
N SER A 251 3.61 -15.00 -16.61
CA SER A 251 3.36 -13.92 -15.64
C SER A 251 2.41 -12.90 -16.25
N ILE A 252 1.34 -12.56 -15.53
CA ILE A 252 0.32 -11.60 -15.99
C ILE A 252 0.12 -10.47 -14.96
N PRO A 253 0.03 -9.20 -15.39
CA PRO A 253 -0.17 -8.09 -14.47
C PRO A 253 -1.65 -7.99 -14.11
N LEU A 254 -1.99 -8.04 -12.82
CA LEU A 254 -3.37 -8.08 -12.39
C LEU A 254 -3.67 -7.00 -11.35
N GLN A 255 -4.56 -6.08 -11.73
CA GLN A 255 -5.01 -4.98 -10.87
C GLN A 255 -5.95 -5.49 -9.77
N PRO A 256 -6.06 -4.77 -8.64
CA PRO A 256 -6.96 -5.14 -7.53
C PRO A 256 -8.40 -5.36 -7.99
N GLY A 257 -9.03 -6.43 -7.51
CA GLY A 257 -10.41 -6.79 -7.83
C GLY A 257 -10.65 -7.26 -9.27
N ARG A 258 -9.61 -7.30 -10.13
CA ARG A 258 -9.73 -7.66 -11.55
C ARG A 258 -9.43 -9.13 -11.80
N CYS A 259 -9.97 -9.61 -12.90
CA CYS A 259 -9.77 -10.92 -13.48
C CYS A 259 -8.99 -10.78 -14.79
N ASP A 260 -8.19 -11.78 -15.17
CA ASP A 260 -7.58 -11.87 -16.51
C ASP A 260 -7.35 -13.34 -16.90
N THR A 261 -7.20 -13.61 -18.19
CA THR A 261 -6.97 -14.96 -18.71
C THR A 261 -5.49 -15.19 -18.97
N ALA A 262 -4.90 -16.17 -18.27
CA ALA A 262 -3.59 -16.67 -18.56
C ALA A 262 -3.65 -17.58 -19.79
N VAL A 263 -2.90 -17.24 -20.84
CA VAL A 263 -2.75 -18.07 -22.04
C VAL A 263 -1.33 -18.61 -22.08
N LEU A 264 -1.19 -19.94 -22.15
CA LEU A 264 0.09 -20.63 -22.06
C LEU A 264 0.50 -21.19 -23.43
N ARG A 265 1.74 -21.69 -23.52
CA ARG A 265 2.24 -22.29 -24.76
C ARG A 265 1.38 -23.48 -25.15
N SER A 266 1.11 -23.59 -26.45
CA SER A 266 0.30 -24.68 -27.00
C SER A 266 0.87 -26.06 -26.65
N TRP A 267 -0.04 -26.99 -26.39
CA TRP A 267 0.18 -28.38 -26.12
C TRP A 267 -0.51 -29.20 -27.22
N THR A 268 0.18 -30.22 -27.72
CA THR A 268 -0.39 -31.21 -28.65
C THR A 268 -0.42 -32.57 -27.94
N PRO A 269 -1.59 -33.08 -27.55
CA PRO A 269 -1.72 -34.40 -26.94
C PRO A 269 -1.42 -35.48 -27.98
N TRP A 270 -0.67 -36.50 -27.60
CA TRP A 270 -0.35 -37.63 -28.47
C TRP A 270 -0.70 -38.98 -27.83
N GLU A 271 -0.72 -39.05 -26.50
CA GLU A 271 -1.09 -40.24 -25.74
C GLU A 271 -2.56 -40.17 -25.31
N PRO A 272 -3.43 -41.08 -25.75
CA PRO A 272 -4.79 -41.20 -25.23
C PRO A 272 -4.79 -41.59 -23.75
N GLY A 273 -5.69 -41.01 -22.96
CA GLY A 273 -5.74 -41.25 -21.52
C GLY A 273 -6.46 -40.14 -20.75
N SER A 274 -6.63 -40.32 -19.45
CA SER A 274 -7.12 -39.26 -18.55
C SER A 274 -5.96 -38.71 -17.75
N PHE A 275 -5.71 -37.40 -17.87
CA PHE A 275 -4.57 -36.75 -17.24
C PHE A 275 -5.02 -35.67 -16.26
N PRO A 276 -4.40 -35.58 -15.07
CA PRO A 276 -4.70 -34.51 -14.13
C PRO A 276 -4.26 -33.16 -14.70
N VAL A 277 -5.13 -32.17 -14.59
CA VAL A 277 -4.85 -30.77 -14.87
C VAL A 277 -4.68 -30.04 -13.55
N ARG A 278 -3.65 -29.22 -13.44
CA ARG A 278 -3.46 -28.34 -12.27
C ARG A 278 -3.06 -26.96 -12.76
N CYS A 279 -3.74 -25.95 -12.27
CA CYS A 279 -3.35 -24.55 -12.43
C CYS A 279 -3.09 -23.98 -11.04
N THR A 280 -1.95 -23.33 -10.88
CA THR A 280 -1.51 -22.74 -9.61
C THR A 280 -1.04 -21.32 -9.86
N VAL A 281 -1.45 -20.40 -9.00
CA VAL A 281 -0.87 -19.05 -8.94
C VAL A 281 0.16 -18.97 -7.82
N TRP A 282 1.19 -18.19 -8.05
CA TRP A 282 2.22 -17.87 -7.06
C TRP A 282 2.29 -16.36 -6.90
N GLY A 283 2.25 -15.92 -5.64
CA GLY A 283 2.35 -14.53 -5.24
C GLY A 283 3.04 -14.39 -3.88
N ARG A 284 2.82 -13.25 -3.24
CA ARG A 284 3.25 -13.01 -1.84
C ARG A 284 2.49 -13.96 -0.89
N TRP A 285 2.97 -14.07 0.35
CA TRP A 285 2.17 -14.73 1.39
C TRP A 285 0.81 -14.03 1.48
N GLU A 286 -0.24 -14.85 1.59
CA GLU A 286 -1.62 -14.40 1.72
C GLU A 286 -2.36 -15.25 2.74
N MET A 287 -3.49 -14.72 3.22
CA MET A 287 -4.31 -15.40 4.22
C MET A 287 -5.17 -16.54 3.67
N ARG A 288 -5.40 -16.61 2.34
CA ARG A 288 -6.32 -17.57 1.71
C ARG A 288 -5.65 -18.47 0.67
N PRO A 289 -4.55 -19.16 1.00
CA PRO A 289 -3.78 -19.92 0.01
C PRO A 289 -4.58 -21.08 -0.64
N GLU A 290 -5.73 -21.47 -0.09
CA GLU A 290 -6.57 -22.54 -0.61
C GLU A 290 -7.15 -22.28 -2.01
N ASN A 291 -7.33 -21.02 -2.42
CA ASN A 291 -7.86 -20.65 -3.74
C ASN A 291 -6.75 -20.49 -4.81
N ASN A 292 -5.48 -20.65 -4.43
CA ASN A 292 -4.34 -20.54 -5.33
C ASN A 292 -4.18 -21.73 -6.27
N LEU A 293 -4.88 -22.84 -6.02
CA LEU A 293 -4.80 -24.06 -6.79
C LEU A 293 -6.19 -24.46 -7.27
N LEU A 294 -6.33 -24.65 -8.58
CA LEU A 294 -7.48 -25.35 -9.15
C LEU A 294 -6.99 -26.61 -9.87
N THR A 295 -7.68 -27.72 -9.64
CA THR A 295 -7.39 -29.01 -10.27
C THR A 295 -8.56 -29.46 -11.13
N GLY A 296 -8.26 -30.28 -12.13
CA GLY A 296 -9.24 -30.87 -13.03
C GLY A 296 -8.68 -32.13 -13.67
N MET A 297 -9.40 -32.65 -14.66
CA MET A 297 -8.98 -33.77 -15.49
C MET A 297 -9.27 -33.42 -16.95
N VAL A 298 -8.42 -33.90 -17.85
CA VAL A 298 -8.66 -33.87 -19.29
C VAL A 298 -8.54 -35.29 -19.84
N ARG A 299 -9.49 -35.68 -20.69
CA ARG A 299 -9.47 -36.94 -21.41
C ARG A 299 -8.95 -36.73 -22.83
N VAL A 300 -7.78 -37.28 -23.15
CA VAL A 300 -7.30 -37.36 -24.53
C VAL A 300 -7.95 -38.58 -25.20
N VAL A 301 -8.72 -38.35 -26.26
CA VAL A 301 -9.37 -39.40 -27.05
C VAL A 301 -8.62 -39.61 -28.37
N GLY A 302 -8.66 -40.82 -28.91
CA GLY A 302 -8.10 -41.08 -30.24
C GLY A 302 -8.89 -40.34 -31.32
N ALA A 303 -8.23 -39.96 -32.42
CA ALA A 303 -8.84 -39.27 -33.55
C ALA A 303 -10.01 -40.07 -34.15
N GLY A 304 -11.22 -39.85 -33.64
CA GLY A 304 -12.39 -40.66 -33.97
C GLY A 304 -13.59 -40.41 -33.06
N GLY A 305 -14.09 -39.17 -33.01
CA GLY A 305 -15.41 -38.83 -32.46
C GLY A 305 -15.41 -38.38 -31.00
N ILE A 306 -15.64 -37.09 -30.79
CA ILE A 306 -15.93 -36.51 -29.48
C ILE A 306 -17.41 -36.78 -29.18
N GLU A 307 -17.70 -37.61 -28.17
CA GLU A 307 -19.03 -37.69 -27.55
C GLU A 307 -19.00 -36.90 -26.24
N GLU A 308 -19.85 -35.89 -26.16
CA GLU A 308 -20.07 -35.03 -25.00
C GLU A 308 -20.85 -35.80 -23.92
N ALA A 309 -20.14 -36.39 -22.95
CA ALA A 309 -20.76 -37.06 -21.82
C ALA A 309 -21.09 -36.04 -20.72
N ALA A 310 -22.37 -35.76 -20.54
CA ALA A 310 -22.88 -34.93 -19.45
C ALA A 310 -22.64 -35.62 -18.09
N ASN A 311 -21.49 -35.34 -17.46
CA ASN A 311 -21.30 -35.57 -16.04
C ASN A 311 -20.78 -34.29 -15.36
N GLY A 312 -21.53 -33.86 -14.36
CA GLY A 312 -21.42 -32.56 -13.72
C GLY A 312 -20.04 -32.29 -13.12
N GLY A 313 -19.56 -31.06 -13.31
CA GLY A 313 -18.33 -30.59 -12.68
C GLY A 313 -17.43 -29.69 -13.53
N PHE A 314 -17.90 -29.13 -14.65
CA PHE A 314 -17.20 -28.08 -15.37
C PHE A 314 -18.22 -27.01 -15.80
N LEU A 315 -17.98 -25.74 -15.46
CA LEU A 315 -18.72 -24.63 -16.06
C LEU A 315 -18.27 -24.53 -17.52
N LYS A 316 -18.94 -25.31 -18.36
CA LYS A 316 -18.73 -25.39 -19.79
C LYS A 316 -19.08 -24.06 -20.46
N ALA A 317 -18.11 -23.42 -21.08
CA ALA A 317 -18.37 -22.36 -22.05
C ALA A 317 -18.88 -23.01 -23.35
N ASP A 318 -20.13 -23.47 -23.34
CA ASP A 318 -20.79 -24.06 -24.50
C ASP A 318 -21.00 -23.00 -25.59
N VAL A 319 -20.49 -23.30 -26.80
CA VAL A 319 -20.87 -22.65 -28.07
C VAL A 319 -22.15 -23.29 -28.65
N GLY A 320 -22.75 -24.28 -27.95
CA GLY A 320 -24.13 -24.69 -28.14
C GLY A 320 -25.12 -23.74 -27.43
N ALA A 321 -26.31 -23.55 -27.99
CA ALA A 321 -27.30 -22.67 -27.41
C ALA A 321 -27.71 -23.14 -25.99
N SER A 322 -27.51 -22.32 -24.97
CA SER A 322 -27.82 -22.70 -23.59
C SER A 322 -29.32 -22.60 -23.32
N VAL A 323 -29.93 -23.68 -22.80
CA VAL A 323 -31.34 -23.69 -22.42
C VAL A 323 -31.50 -23.12 -21.01
N LEU A 324 -32.32 -22.07 -20.84
CA LEU A 324 -32.48 -21.37 -19.57
C LEU A 324 -33.88 -21.59 -18.98
N ARG A 325 -33.96 -21.97 -17.71
CA ARG A 325 -35.21 -22.09 -16.92
C ARG A 325 -35.29 -21.02 -15.83
N GLY A 326 -35.40 -19.76 -16.27
CA GLY A 326 -35.71 -18.62 -15.41
C GLY A 326 -34.51 -17.90 -14.77
N THR A 327 -33.31 -18.46 -14.77
CA THR A 327 -32.09 -17.77 -14.33
C THR A 327 -30.98 -17.90 -15.37
N LEU A 328 -30.33 -16.78 -15.68
CA LEU A 328 -29.10 -16.71 -16.47
C LEU A 328 -27.93 -16.33 -15.58
N GLU A 329 -26.99 -17.25 -15.39
CA GLU A 329 -25.74 -16.98 -14.67
C GLU A 329 -24.65 -16.58 -15.67
N LEU A 330 -24.16 -15.35 -15.51
CA LEU A 330 -22.99 -14.87 -16.21
C LEU A 330 -21.77 -15.12 -15.33
N GLY A 331 -20.83 -15.94 -15.83
CA GLY A 331 -19.56 -16.24 -15.16
C GLY A 331 -18.70 -14.99 -14.89
N PRO A 332 -17.64 -15.10 -14.08
CA PRO A 332 -16.85 -13.94 -13.68
C PRO A 332 -16.19 -13.21 -14.85
N ALA A 333 -15.86 -13.90 -15.95
CA ALA A 333 -15.23 -13.38 -17.18
C ALA A 333 -15.80 -12.06 -17.76
N PHE A 334 -17.00 -11.65 -17.31
CA PHE A 334 -17.64 -10.38 -17.67
C PHE A 334 -17.25 -9.20 -16.74
N CYS A 335 -16.32 -9.36 -15.79
CA CYS A 335 -15.86 -8.27 -14.90
C CYS A 335 -15.20 -7.08 -15.63
N ASN A 336 -14.78 -7.24 -16.89
CA ASN A 336 -13.93 -6.29 -17.60
C ASN A 336 -14.55 -5.64 -18.84
N LEU A 337 -15.83 -5.84 -19.14
CA LEU A 337 -16.44 -5.26 -20.34
C LEU A 337 -16.60 -3.73 -20.20
N ARG A 338 -15.96 -2.98 -21.10
CA ARG A 338 -16.08 -1.50 -21.18
C ARG A 338 -17.44 -1.02 -21.74
N THR A 339 -18.32 -1.94 -22.11
CA THR A 339 -19.63 -1.66 -22.71
C THR A 339 -20.69 -2.57 -22.08
N GLU A 340 -21.95 -2.11 -22.07
CA GLU A 340 -23.07 -2.84 -21.48
C GLU A 340 -23.27 -4.21 -22.12
N THR A 341 -23.30 -5.26 -21.30
CA THR A 341 -23.77 -6.59 -21.71
C THR A 341 -25.29 -6.57 -21.79
N VAL A 342 -25.84 -6.91 -22.97
CA VAL A 342 -27.28 -6.84 -23.22
C VAL A 342 -27.80 -8.16 -23.76
N LEU A 343 -29.01 -8.51 -23.35
CA LEU A 343 -29.80 -9.59 -23.92
C LEU A 343 -30.72 -9.01 -25.00
N LEU A 344 -30.73 -9.62 -26.17
CA LEU A 344 -31.51 -9.24 -27.34
C LEU A 344 -32.54 -10.33 -27.67
N ASP A 345 -33.72 -9.95 -28.16
CA ASP A 345 -34.67 -10.89 -28.76
C ASP A 345 -34.23 -11.34 -30.17
N ALA A 346 -35.00 -12.26 -30.78
CA ALA A 346 -34.72 -12.75 -32.14
C ALA A 346 -34.79 -11.66 -33.23
N GLY A 347 -35.43 -10.52 -32.95
CA GLY A 347 -35.47 -9.34 -33.83
C GLY A 347 -34.33 -8.36 -33.56
N GLY A 348 -33.40 -8.67 -32.65
CA GLY A 348 -32.26 -7.81 -32.30
C GLY A 348 -32.60 -6.68 -31.34
N ARG A 349 -33.80 -6.64 -30.75
CA ARG A 349 -34.18 -5.59 -29.79
C ARG A 349 -33.66 -5.93 -28.39
N LYS A 350 -33.16 -4.92 -27.68
CA LYS A 350 -32.69 -5.05 -26.28
C LYS A 350 -33.88 -5.35 -25.36
N VAL A 351 -33.83 -6.49 -24.69
CA VAL A 351 -34.85 -6.95 -23.72
C VAL A 351 -34.38 -6.84 -22.27
N MET A 352 -33.06 -6.89 -22.02
CA MET A 352 -32.51 -6.79 -20.67
C MET A 352 -31.06 -6.32 -20.68
N VAL A 353 -30.65 -5.57 -19.65
CA VAL A 353 -29.23 -5.34 -19.33
C VAL A 353 -28.80 -6.42 -18.35
N LEU A 354 -27.71 -7.12 -18.66
CA LEU A 354 -27.20 -8.19 -17.81
C LEU A 354 -26.11 -7.68 -16.88
N ARG A 355 -26.13 -8.14 -15.64
CA ARG A 355 -25.11 -7.87 -14.61
C ARG A 355 -24.22 -9.10 -14.42
N PRO A 356 -22.97 -8.93 -13.96
CA PRO A 356 -22.16 -10.07 -13.51
C PRO A 356 -22.89 -10.90 -12.46
N GLY A 357 -22.81 -12.24 -12.55
CA GLY A 357 -23.53 -13.15 -11.66
C GLY A 357 -24.96 -13.48 -12.12
N ARG A 358 -25.87 -13.64 -11.16
CA ARG A 358 -27.21 -14.17 -11.38
C ARG A 358 -28.16 -13.10 -11.95
N ASN A 359 -28.77 -13.38 -13.10
CA ASN A 359 -29.79 -12.53 -13.72
C ASN A 359 -31.11 -13.30 -13.80
N ASP A 360 -32.19 -12.71 -13.29
CA ASP A 360 -33.53 -13.28 -13.40
C ASP A 360 -34.09 -13.02 -14.81
N VAL A 361 -34.41 -14.09 -15.53
CA VAL A 361 -34.99 -14.07 -16.87
C VAL A 361 -36.36 -14.76 -16.90
N SER A 362 -36.94 -15.02 -15.74
CA SER A 362 -38.25 -15.69 -15.58
C SER A 362 -39.39 -14.91 -16.26
N ALA A 363 -39.33 -13.58 -16.28
CA ALA A 363 -40.35 -12.71 -16.87
C ALA A 363 -40.34 -12.66 -18.42
N LEU A 364 -39.29 -13.18 -19.08
CA LEU A 364 -39.20 -13.16 -20.55
C LEU A 364 -40.07 -14.26 -21.18
N PRO A 365 -40.72 -14.07 -22.34
CA PRO A 365 -41.45 -15.15 -23.00
C PRO A 365 -40.50 -16.29 -23.46
N PRO A 366 -40.97 -17.54 -23.58
CA PRO A 366 -40.21 -18.61 -24.22
C PRO A 366 -39.75 -18.21 -25.63
N GLY A 367 -38.51 -18.53 -26.01
CA GLY A 367 -37.97 -18.10 -27.29
C GLY A 367 -36.44 -18.06 -27.36
N VAL A 368 -35.93 -17.60 -28.51
CA VAL A 368 -34.48 -17.48 -28.76
C VAL A 368 -34.01 -16.08 -28.40
N TYR A 369 -32.94 -16.00 -27.63
CA TYR A 369 -32.30 -14.76 -27.21
C TYR A 369 -30.82 -14.76 -27.56
N TYR A 370 -30.27 -13.57 -27.75
CA TYR A 370 -28.86 -13.37 -28.08
C TYR A 370 -28.23 -12.46 -27.04
N CYS A 371 -27.18 -12.92 -26.35
CA CYS A 371 -26.38 -12.05 -25.51
C CYS A 371 -25.27 -11.44 -26.35
N ARG A 372 -25.18 -10.10 -26.35
CA ARG A 372 -24.09 -9.37 -26.99
C ARG A 372 -23.10 -8.90 -25.92
N PHE A 373 -21.86 -9.35 -26.04
CA PHE A 373 -20.74 -8.90 -25.23
C PHE A 373 -19.98 -7.81 -25.98
N GLY A 374 -19.48 -6.82 -25.24
CA GLY A 374 -18.66 -5.74 -25.80
C GLY A 374 -17.59 -6.28 -26.76
N ALA A 375 -17.46 -5.63 -27.93
CA ALA A 375 -16.65 -6.05 -29.08
C ALA A 375 -17.24 -7.12 -30.03
N GLY A 376 -18.56 -7.39 -29.97
CA GLY A 376 -19.27 -8.07 -31.07
C GLY A 376 -19.40 -9.60 -30.94
N VAL A 377 -18.95 -10.17 -29.84
CA VAL A 377 -19.18 -11.59 -29.54
C VAL A 377 -20.64 -11.79 -29.15
N THR A 378 -21.33 -12.71 -29.84
CA THR A 378 -22.75 -12.98 -29.63
C THR A 378 -22.96 -14.44 -29.21
N ARG A 379 -23.63 -14.69 -28.08
CA ARG A 379 -23.99 -16.05 -27.62
C ARG A 379 -25.49 -16.27 -27.69
N LYS A 380 -25.91 -17.42 -28.23
CA LYS A 380 -27.32 -17.80 -28.40
C LYS A 380 -27.84 -18.52 -27.16
N PHE A 381 -29.04 -18.18 -26.72
CA PHE A 381 -29.77 -18.79 -25.62
C PHE A 381 -31.16 -19.21 -26.10
N VAL A 382 -31.69 -20.31 -25.57
CA VAL A 382 -33.07 -20.75 -25.80
C VAL A 382 -33.78 -20.79 -24.46
N LYS A 383 -34.81 -19.97 -24.26
CA LYS A 383 -35.67 -20.08 -23.09
C LYS A 383 -36.77 -21.09 -23.38
N ALA A 384 -36.75 -22.22 -22.68
CA ALA A 384 -37.84 -23.18 -22.67
C ALA A 384 -38.84 -22.82 -21.56
N GLU A 385 -40.06 -23.36 -21.63
CA GLU A 385 -41.09 -23.20 -20.59
C GLU A 385 -40.60 -23.61 -19.19
#